data_AF-A0A1J3JYZ8-F1
#
_entry.id   AF-A0A1J3JYZ8-F1
#
_cell.length_a   1.000
_cell.length_b   1.000
_cell.length_c   1.000
_cell.angle_alpha   90.00
_cell.angle_beta   90.00
_cell.angle_gamma   90.00
#
_symmetry.space_group_name_H-M   'P 1'
#
loop_
_entity.id
_entity.type
_entity.pdbx_description
1 polymer ?
#
loop_
_entity_poly.entity_id
_entity_poly.type
_entity_poly.pdbx_seq_one_letter_code
_entity_poly.pdbx_strand_id
1 'polypeptide(L)'
;MEVEEEVQRIVDEVKELHDSAASFISSSSQQEITLKQKASDADASVRRLQSTLVSDKRLDPKLVEKLEEDLHRARCMLVDGDLSSFLPSKPQGRFVRMFLGPVNVRASRKDIQLKVKEEYNSYRVSVSCLHVASMSIFFNNFFFLSLSMETG
;
A
#
# COMPACT_ATOMS: atom_id res chain seq x y z
N MET A 1 16.42 37.43 -16.56
CA MET A 1 15.58 36.26 -16.27
C MET A 1 14.47 36.75 -15.40
N GLU A 2 13.26 36.84 -15.95
CA GLU A 2 12.11 37.34 -15.22
C GLU A 2 11.66 36.27 -14.21
N VAL A 3 11.20 36.72 -13.04
CA VAL A 3 10.79 35.84 -11.93
C VAL A 3 9.71 34.85 -12.38
N GLU A 4 8.88 35.23 -13.34
CA GLU A 4 7.83 34.39 -13.93
C GLU A 4 8.38 33.13 -14.62
N GLU A 5 9.49 33.24 -15.35
CA GLU A 5 10.10 32.08 -16.02
C GLU A 5 10.71 31.10 -15.02
N GLU A 6 11.27 31.61 -13.91
CA GLU A 6 11.80 30.76 -12.83
C GLU A 6 10.68 30.02 -12.10
N VAL A 7 9.57 30.72 -11.79
CA VAL A 7 8.39 30.10 -11.19
C VAL A 7 7.82 29.03 -12.11
N GLN A 8 7.72 29.30 -13.42
CA GLN A 8 7.22 28.31 -14.38
C GLN A 8 8.12 27.07 -14.44
N ARG A 9 9.45 27.25 -14.48
CA ARG A 9 10.42 26.13 -14.44
C ARG A 9 10.25 25.26 -13.21
N ILE A 10 10.18 25.86 -12.02
CA ILE A 10 10.01 25.10 -10.76
C ILE A 10 8.67 24.37 -10.74
N VAL A 11 7.59 25.00 -11.24
CA VAL A 11 6.27 24.35 -11.33
C VAL A 11 6.34 23.12 -12.22
N ASP A 12 7.00 23.20 -13.37
CA ASP A 12 7.10 22.07 -14.29
C ASP A 12 8.02 20.96 -13.74
N GLU A 13 9.12 21.30 -13.07
CA GLU A 13 9.97 20.33 -12.35
C GLU A 13 9.19 19.58 -11.26
N VAL A 14 8.38 20.30 -10.46
CA VAL A 14 7.55 19.67 -9.43
C VAL A 14 6.48 18.77 -10.03
N LYS A 15 5.91 19.11 -11.19
CA LYS A 15 4.96 18.23 -11.90
C LYS A 15 5.64 16.95 -12.39
N GLU A 16 6.79 17.07 -13.05
CA GLU A 16 7.55 15.91 -13.52
C GLU A 16 7.95 14.99 -12.36
N LEU A 17 8.35 15.58 -11.23
CA LEU A 17 8.66 14.84 -10.01
C LEU A 17 7.42 14.15 -9.42
N HIS A 18 6.27 14.83 -9.40
CA HIS A 18 5.01 14.26 -8.95
C HIS A 18 4.61 13.04 -9.80
N ASP A 19 4.69 13.16 -11.13
CA ASP A 19 4.32 12.07 -12.04
C ASP A 19 5.28 10.88 -11.91
N SER A 20 6.57 11.17 -11.72
CA SER A 20 7.58 10.15 -11.42
C SER A 20 7.29 9.43 -10.09
N ALA A 21 6.92 10.18 -9.05
CA ALA A 21 6.56 9.62 -7.76
C ALA A 21 5.27 8.78 -7.83
N ALA A 22 4.26 9.24 -8.57
CA ALA A 22 3.02 8.50 -8.78
C ALA A 22 3.27 7.17 -9.52
N SER A 23 4.11 7.19 -10.56
CA SER A 23 4.56 6.00 -11.28
C SER A 23 5.31 5.03 -10.36
N PHE A 24 6.24 5.54 -9.55
CA PHE A 24 6.96 4.74 -8.56
C PHE A 24 6.02 4.07 -7.55
N ILE A 25 5.09 4.82 -6.95
CA ILE A 25 4.12 4.29 -5.98
C ILE A 25 3.24 3.21 -6.60
N SER A 26 2.76 3.42 -7.84
CA SER A 26 1.98 2.42 -8.58
C SER A 26 2.78 1.12 -8.78
N SER A 27 4.01 1.24 -9.27
CA SER A 27 4.88 0.08 -9.52
C SER A 27 5.20 -0.68 -8.21
N SER A 28 5.50 0.05 -7.14
CA SER A 28 5.77 -0.53 -5.81
C SER A 28 4.54 -1.24 -5.25
N SER A 29 3.34 -0.67 -5.45
CA SER A 29 2.09 -1.30 -5.02
C SER A 29 1.84 -2.61 -5.76
N GLN A 30 2.09 -2.66 -7.07
CA GLN A 30 1.96 -3.88 -7.86
C GLN A 30 2.99 -4.96 -7.44
N GLN A 31 4.22 -4.55 -7.12
CA GLN A 31 5.23 -5.46 -6.58
C GLN A 31 4.82 -6.03 -5.22
N GLU A 32 4.26 -5.21 -4.34
CA GLU A 32 3.73 -5.65 -3.05
C GLU A 32 2.63 -6.70 -3.20
N ILE A 33 1.65 -6.48 -4.10
CA ILE A 33 0.59 -7.46 -4.38
C ILE A 33 1.19 -8.78 -4.89
N THR A 34 2.17 -8.70 -5.78
CA THR A 34 2.86 -9.88 -6.32
C THR A 34 3.59 -10.66 -5.23
N LEU A 35 4.25 -9.97 -4.30
CA LEU A 35 4.93 -10.61 -3.16
C LEU A 35 3.93 -11.27 -2.21
N LYS A 36 2.78 -10.62 -1.94
CA LYS A 36 1.68 -11.22 -1.15
C LYS A 36 1.17 -12.50 -1.77
N GLN A 37 0.93 -12.51 -3.08
CA GLN A 37 0.48 -13.69 -3.79
C GLN A 37 1.51 -14.83 -3.67
N LYS A 38 2.79 -14.55 -3.95
CA LYS A 38 3.88 -15.54 -3.83
C LYS A 38 4.03 -16.11 -2.42
N ALA A 39 3.94 -15.27 -1.39
CA ALA A 39 4.01 -15.70 -0.01
C ALA A 39 2.84 -16.61 0.37
N SER A 40 1.63 -16.28 -0.10
CA SER A 40 0.43 -17.11 0.09
C SER A 40 0.55 -18.46 -0.62
N ASP A 41 1.03 -18.49 -1.86
CA ASP A 41 1.21 -19.72 -2.64
C ASP A 41 2.28 -20.63 -2.00
N ALA A 42 3.33 -20.03 -1.43
CA ALA A 42 4.35 -20.74 -0.68
C ALA A 42 3.79 -21.36 0.62
N ASP A 43 3.02 -20.61 1.43
CA ASP A 43 2.39 -21.16 2.65
C ASP A 43 1.41 -22.30 2.31
N ALA A 44 0.62 -22.15 1.25
CA ALA A 44 -0.29 -23.20 0.78
C ALA A 44 0.49 -24.47 0.35
N SER A 45 1.60 -24.29 -0.36
CA SER A 45 2.47 -25.39 -0.80
C SER A 45 3.12 -26.12 0.38
N VAL A 46 3.62 -25.37 1.38
CA VAL A 46 4.18 -25.95 2.61
C VAL A 46 3.12 -26.79 3.33
N ARG A 47 1.91 -26.28 3.52
CA ARG A 47 0.81 -27.02 4.17
C ARG A 47 0.43 -28.29 3.42
N ARG A 48 0.38 -28.23 2.08
CA ARG A 48 0.08 -29.38 1.23
C ARG A 48 1.16 -30.45 1.32
N LEU A 49 2.44 -30.05 1.38
CA LEU A 49 3.54 -31.00 1.56
C LEU A 49 3.49 -31.63 2.95
N GLN A 50 3.23 -30.84 4.01
CA GLN A 50 3.04 -31.36 5.36
C GLN A 50 1.91 -32.40 5.40
N SER A 51 0.75 -32.13 4.79
CA SER A 51 -0.34 -33.10 4.76
C SER A 51 0.01 -34.36 3.97
N THR A 52 0.75 -34.21 2.87
CA THR A 52 1.22 -35.35 2.05
C THR A 52 2.16 -36.23 2.87
N LEU A 53 3.10 -35.62 3.59
CA LEU A 53 4.11 -36.31 4.38
C LEU A 53 3.48 -37.09 5.56
N VAL A 54 2.47 -36.50 6.22
CA VAL A 54 1.69 -37.17 7.27
C VAL A 54 0.88 -38.35 6.71
N SER A 55 0.42 -38.27 5.46
CA SER A 55 -0.41 -39.31 4.84
C SER A 55 0.38 -40.49 4.26
N ASP A 56 1.64 -40.26 3.86
CA ASP A 56 2.45 -41.27 3.18
C ASP A 56 3.22 -42.15 4.16
N LYS A 57 2.65 -43.31 4.47
CA LYS A 57 3.23 -44.31 5.37
C LYS A 57 4.39 -45.12 4.76
N ARG A 58 4.73 -44.89 3.49
CA ARG A 58 5.78 -45.64 2.77
C ARG A 58 7.17 -45.01 2.93
N LEU A 59 7.23 -43.79 3.45
CA LEU A 59 8.47 -43.06 3.64
C LEU A 59 9.21 -43.55 4.87
N ASP A 60 10.54 -43.52 4.83
CA ASP A 60 11.40 -43.79 5.98
C ASP A 60 11.09 -42.76 7.09
N PRO A 61 10.74 -43.19 8.32
CA PRO A 61 10.48 -42.29 9.43
C PRO A 61 11.58 -41.25 9.68
N LYS A 62 12.86 -41.62 9.49
CA LYS A 62 13.98 -40.67 9.66
C LYS A 62 14.01 -39.59 8.58
N LEU A 63 13.59 -39.94 7.36
CA LEU A 63 13.50 -38.99 6.26
C LEU A 63 12.30 -38.06 6.45
N VAL A 64 11.17 -38.59 6.93
CA VAL A 64 9.97 -37.79 7.25
C VAL A 64 10.28 -36.75 8.31
N GLU A 65 10.93 -37.12 9.42
CA GLU A 65 11.31 -36.20 10.49
C GLU A 65 12.15 -35.04 9.96
N LYS A 66 13.18 -35.34 9.17
CA LYS A 66 14.04 -34.31 8.56
C LYS A 66 13.27 -33.38 7.60
N LEU A 67 12.38 -33.93 6.78
CA LEU A 67 11.56 -33.14 5.85
C LEU A 67 10.53 -32.27 6.60
N GLU A 68 9.96 -32.75 7.71
CA GLU A 68 9.08 -31.94 8.56
C GLU A 68 9.85 -30.78 9.22
N GLU A 69 11.06 -31.02 9.71
CA GLU A 69 11.93 -29.98 10.27
C GLU A 69 12.26 -28.91 9.21
N ASP A 70 12.60 -29.32 7.99
CA ASP A 70 12.89 -28.40 6.89
C ASP A 70 11.66 -27.58 6.47
N LEU A 71 10.48 -28.23 6.37
CA LEU A 71 9.22 -27.53 6.10
C LEU A 71 8.82 -26.60 7.25
N HIS A 72 9.09 -26.99 8.50
CA HIS A 72 8.86 -26.16 9.66
C HIS A 72 9.76 -24.92 9.63
N ARG A 73 11.05 -25.09 9.35
CA ARG A 73 12.01 -23.99 9.20
C ARG A 73 11.59 -23.03 8.09
N ALA A 74 11.21 -23.55 6.92
CA ALA A 74 10.71 -22.74 5.80
C ALA A 74 9.47 -21.94 6.21
N ARG A 75 8.57 -22.55 7.00
CA ARG A 75 7.38 -21.88 7.52
C ARG A 75 7.72 -20.80 8.56
N CYS A 76 8.68 -21.01 9.44
CA CYS A 76 9.14 -19.99 10.38
C CYS A 76 9.72 -18.78 9.63
N MET A 77 10.50 -19.00 8.57
CA MET A 77 11.00 -17.90 7.73
C MET A 77 9.85 -17.10 7.05
N LEU A 78 8.77 -17.77 6.67
CA LEU A 78 7.58 -17.12 6.11
C LEU A 78 6.75 -16.36 7.15
N VAL A 79 6.58 -16.92 8.35
CA VAL A 79 5.63 -16.44 9.37
C VAL A 79 6.24 -15.46 10.36
N ASP A 80 7.53 -15.60 10.67
CA ASP A 80 8.22 -14.77 11.68
C ASP A 80 9.20 -13.78 11.05
N GLY A 81 9.50 -13.91 9.76
CA GLY A 81 10.37 -13.01 9.01
C GLY A 81 9.64 -11.80 8.39
N ASP A 82 10.34 -11.08 7.51
CA ASP A 82 9.80 -9.91 6.79
C ASP A 82 8.58 -10.25 5.93
N LEU A 83 8.47 -11.53 5.55
CA LEU A 83 7.37 -12.08 4.74
C LEU A 83 6.06 -12.20 5.53
N SER A 84 6.11 -12.15 6.86
CA SER A 84 4.95 -12.20 7.74
C SER A 84 3.93 -11.09 7.47
N SER A 85 4.43 -9.92 7.06
CA SER A 85 3.63 -8.76 6.68
C SER A 85 2.83 -8.95 5.38
N PHE A 86 3.30 -9.86 4.52
CA PHE A 86 2.65 -10.20 3.25
C PHE A 86 1.68 -11.38 3.37
N LEU A 87 1.76 -12.15 4.46
CA LEU A 87 0.81 -13.21 4.72
C LEU A 87 -0.53 -12.64 5.21
N PRO A 88 -1.65 -13.30 4.91
CA PRO A 88 -2.92 -12.93 5.50
C PRO A 88 -2.81 -13.05 7.03
N SER A 89 -2.89 -11.91 7.72
CA SER A 89 -2.97 -11.85 9.17
C SER A 89 -4.00 -12.87 9.66
N LYS A 90 -3.57 -13.80 10.52
CA LYS A 90 -4.48 -14.80 11.11
C LYS A 90 -5.70 -14.06 11.68
N PRO A 91 -6.92 -14.61 11.54
CA PRO A 91 -8.15 -13.97 12.00
C PRO A 91 -8.20 -13.67 13.52
N GLN A 92 -7.22 -14.17 14.28
CA GLN A 92 -6.97 -13.85 15.69
C GLN A 92 -6.55 -12.38 15.95
N GLY A 93 -6.44 -11.55 14.91
CA GLY A 93 -6.16 -10.10 15.02
C GLY A 93 -7.35 -9.17 14.71
N ARG A 94 -8.60 -9.68 14.71
CA ARG A 94 -9.81 -8.88 14.39
C ARG A 94 -9.91 -7.59 15.20
N PHE A 95 -9.45 -7.60 16.46
CA PHE A 95 -9.49 -6.43 17.34
C PHE A 95 -8.62 -5.28 16.79
N VAL A 96 -7.37 -5.56 16.44
CA VAL A 96 -6.43 -4.55 15.91
C VAL A 96 -6.84 -4.07 14.52
N ARG A 97 -7.41 -4.95 13.69
CA ARG A 97 -7.97 -4.60 12.36
C ARG A 97 -9.21 -3.70 12.44
N MET A 98 -9.94 -3.73 13.56
CA MET A 98 -11.09 -2.86 13.81
C MET A 98 -10.66 -1.42 14.11
N PHE A 99 -9.48 -1.22 14.71
CA PHE A 99 -8.91 0.11 14.99
C PHE A 99 -8.08 0.68 13.83
N LEU A 100 -7.50 -0.16 12.97
CA LEU A 100 -6.62 0.26 11.86
C LEU A 100 -7.27 0.22 10.46
N GLY A 101 -8.52 -0.25 10.36
CA GLY A 101 -9.19 -0.49 9.08
C GLY A 101 -8.56 -1.62 8.24
N PRO A 102 -9.17 -2.00 7.10
CA PRO A 102 -8.54 -2.91 6.15
C PRO A 102 -7.27 -2.28 5.56
N VAL A 103 -6.14 -2.49 6.24
CA VAL A 103 -4.75 -2.28 5.79
C VAL A 103 -4.56 -1.00 4.96
N ASN A 104 -4.72 0.14 5.60
CA ASN A 104 -4.18 1.43 5.14
C ASN A 104 -3.26 2.05 6.21
N VAL A 105 -2.55 1.21 6.95
CA VAL A 105 -1.58 1.68 7.97
C VAL A 105 -0.24 0.98 7.75
N ARG A 106 0.47 1.38 6.68
CA ARG A 106 1.93 1.38 6.71
C ARG A 106 2.34 2.47 7.71
N ALA A 107 2.40 2.13 8.99
CA ALA A 107 3.23 2.87 9.93
C ALA A 107 4.68 2.50 9.61
N SER A 108 5.32 3.30 8.75
CA SER A 108 6.78 3.35 8.72
C SER A 108 7.23 3.62 10.15
N ARG A 109 7.83 2.61 10.81
CA ARG A 109 8.56 2.79 12.06
C ARG A 109 9.64 3.84 11.83
N LYS A 110 9.33 5.09 12.14
CA LYS A 110 10.30 6.09 12.56
C LYS A 110 9.67 6.84 13.70
N ASP A 111 10.30 6.68 14.85
CA ASP A 111 10.16 7.48 16.04
C ASP A 111 9.90 8.94 15.69
N ILE A 112 8.84 9.50 16.29
CA ILE A 112 8.61 10.89 16.74
C ILE A 112 7.10 10.99 17.00
N GLN A 113 6.66 10.28 18.04
CA GLN A 113 5.66 10.86 18.93
C GLN A 113 6.28 12.17 19.46
N LEU A 114 5.54 13.28 19.44
CA LEU A 114 5.82 14.60 20.07
C LEU A 114 5.83 15.84 19.15
N LYS A 115 5.02 15.90 18.08
CA LYS A 115 4.59 17.20 17.48
C LYS A 115 3.17 17.20 16.89
N VAL A 116 2.30 16.36 17.44
CA VAL A 116 1.01 15.91 16.86
C VAL A 116 -0.16 16.92 16.99
N LYS A 117 0.05 18.21 17.31
CA LYS A 117 -1.10 19.13 17.52
C LYS A 117 -1.19 20.36 16.62
N GLU A 118 -0.10 20.87 16.03
CA GLU A 118 -0.17 22.16 15.29
C GLU A 118 -0.02 22.06 13.78
N GLU A 119 0.73 21.09 13.23
CA GLU A 119 0.91 21.01 11.77
C GLU A 119 -0.27 20.35 11.02
N TYR A 120 -1.11 19.57 11.72
CA TYR A 120 -2.27 18.92 11.11
C TYR A 120 -3.38 19.90 10.70
N ASN A 121 -3.43 21.10 11.29
CA ASN A 121 -4.42 22.11 10.93
C ASN A 121 -4.02 22.90 9.68
N SER A 122 -2.72 23.10 9.43
CA SER A 122 -2.25 23.85 8.26
C SER A 122 -2.52 23.08 6.96
N TYR A 123 -2.31 21.76 6.94
CA TYR A 123 -2.48 20.94 5.74
C TYR A 123 -3.93 20.79 5.27
N ARG A 124 -4.92 20.80 6.17
CA ARG A 124 -6.33 20.72 5.75
C ARG A 124 -6.82 22.02 5.12
N VAL A 125 -6.31 23.17 5.52
CA VAL A 125 -6.70 24.47 4.96
C VAL A 125 -6.17 24.62 3.52
N SER A 126 -4.94 24.19 3.25
CA SER A 126 -4.33 24.32 1.91
C SER A 126 -4.95 23.37 0.87
N VAL A 127 -5.19 22.10 1.24
CA VAL A 127 -5.74 21.11 0.29
C VAL A 127 -7.25 21.29 0.08
N SER A 128 -7.99 21.77 1.09
CA SER A 128 -9.42 22.10 0.93
C SER A 128 -9.62 23.34 0.04
N CYS A 129 -8.71 24.32 0.10
CA CYS A 129 -8.79 25.52 -0.74
C CYS A 129 -8.58 25.18 -2.22
N LEU A 130 -7.62 24.30 -2.55
CA LEU A 130 -7.34 23.90 -3.93
C LEU A 130 -8.45 23.02 -4.54
N HIS A 131 -9.08 22.15 -3.75
CA HIS A 131 -10.18 21.29 -4.23
C HIS A 131 -11.50 22.07 -4.40
N VAL A 132 -11.80 23.05 -3.54
CA VAL A 132 -13.00 23.88 -3.66
C VAL A 132 -12.85 24.91 -4.79
N ALA A 133 -11.64 25.46 -5.00
CA ALA A 133 -11.37 26.38 -6.10
C ALA A 133 -11.48 25.68 -7.47
N SER A 134 -10.94 24.47 -7.63
CA SER A 134 -11.04 23.72 -8.89
C SER A 134 -12.49 23.33 -9.22
N MET A 135 -13.28 22.94 -8.21
CA MET A 135 -14.71 22.66 -8.38
C MET A 135 -15.51 23.93 -8.72
N SER A 136 -15.17 25.08 -8.14
CA SER A 136 -15.86 26.35 -8.41
C SER A 136 -15.56 26.89 -9.83
N ILE A 137 -14.35 26.68 -10.35
CA ILE A 137 -13.98 27.06 -11.72
C ILE A 137 -14.64 26.14 -12.74
N PHE A 138 -14.74 24.84 -12.44
CA PHE A 138 -15.47 23.88 -13.30
C PHE A 138 -16.97 24.18 -13.34
N PHE A 139 -17.60 24.46 -12.19
CA PHE A 139 -19.02 24.81 -12.14
C PHE A 139 -19.33 26.14 -12.84
N ASN A 140 -18.49 27.17 -12.66
CA ASN A 140 -18.70 28.45 -13.34
C ASN A 140 -18.52 28.35 -14.86
N ASN A 141 -17.50 27.64 -15.34
CA ASN A 141 -17.32 27.45 -16.80
C ASN A 141 -18.45 26.60 -17.41
N PHE A 142 -18.92 25.56 -16.70
CA PHE A 142 -20.02 24.72 -17.18
C PHE A 142 -21.37 25.48 -17.20
N PHE A 143 -21.62 26.34 -16.21
CA PHE A 143 -22.81 27.20 -16.16
C PHE A 143 -22.78 28.30 -17.24
N PHE A 144 -21.61 28.91 -17.49
CA PHE A 144 -21.45 29.94 -18.53
C PHE A 144 -21.57 29.38 -19.95
N LEU A 145 -21.08 28.14 -20.18
CA LEU A 145 -21.27 27.44 -21.46
C LEU A 145 -22.74 27.09 -21.71
N SER A 146 -23.48 26.69 -20.67
CA SER A 146 -24.90 26.34 -20.80
C SER A 146 -25.77 27.57 -21.09
N LEU A 147 -25.50 28.72 -20.47
CA LEU A 147 -26.24 29.97 -20.75
C LEU A 147 -25.96 30.54 -22.15
N SER A 148 -24.77 30.32 -22.71
CA SER A 148 -24.44 30.81 -24.06
C SER A 148 -25.05 29.97 -25.19
N MET A 149 -25.56 28.77 -24.89
CA MET A 149 -26.27 27.92 -25.87
C MET A 149 -27.78 28.14 -25.91
N GLU A 150 -28.36 28.88 -24.95
CA GLU A 150 -29.81 29.15 -24.87
C GLU A 150 -30.22 30.49 -25.51
N THR A 151 -29.25 31.29 -25.96
CA THR A 151 -29.47 32.50 -26.78
C THR A 151 -28.81 32.34 -28.14
N GLY A 152 -29.44 31.57 -29.02
CA GLY A 152 -29.09 31.42 -30.43
C GLY A 152 -30.34 31.10 -31.23
#